data_AF-A0A1U7P3I3-F1
#
_entry.id   AF-A0A1U7P3I3-F1
#
_cell.length_a   1.000
_cell.length_b   1.000
_cell.length_c   1.000
_cell.angle_alpha   90.00
_cell.angle_beta   90.00
_cell.angle_gamma   90.00
#
_symmetry.space_group_name_H-M   'P 1'
#
loop_
_entity.id
_entity.type
_entity.pdbx_description
1 polymer ?
#
loop_
_entity_poly.entity_id
_entity_poly.type
_entity_poly.pdbx_seq_one_letter_code
_entity_poly.pdbx_strand_id
1 'polypeptide(L)'
;MDAGQITERIAKDLKERLDKGGEHLQVMDKNGEHVGTLDHLDGDKIKLTKSDSSDGKHHYLPLTQVESMDDVAVYLNVTREEAMK
;
A
#
# COMPACT_ATOMS: atom_id res chain seq x y z
N MET A 1 -5.72 12.28 -18.65
CA MET A 1 -4.75 11.49 -17.85
C MET A 1 -5.56 10.43 -17.17
N ASP A 2 -5.58 9.22 -17.74
CA ASP A 2 -6.36 8.10 -17.24
C ASP A 2 -5.74 7.59 -15.94
N ALA A 3 -6.44 7.74 -14.81
CA ALA A 3 -5.95 7.31 -13.49
C ALA A 3 -5.51 5.83 -13.48
N GLY A 4 -6.10 4.99 -14.34
CA GLY A 4 -5.71 3.58 -14.48
C GLY A 4 -4.27 3.35 -14.94
N GLN A 5 -3.68 4.25 -15.73
CA GLN A 5 -2.28 4.10 -16.18
C GLN A 5 -1.28 4.36 -15.04
N ILE A 6 -1.66 5.19 -14.06
CA ILE A 6 -0.81 5.49 -12.90
C ILE A 6 -0.82 4.30 -11.93
N THR A 7 -2.01 3.77 -11.64
CA THR A 7 -2.17 2.63 -10.73
C THR A 7 -1.44 1.38 -11.23
N GLU A 8 -1.54 1.06 -12.54
CA GLU A 8 -0.87 -0.13 -13.10
C GLU A 8 0.66 -0.04 -13.00
N ARG A 9 1.22 1.15 -13.20
CA ARG A 9 2.67 1.36 -13.05
C ARG A 9 3.12 1.16 -11.60
N ILE A 10 2.39 1.75 -10.65
CA ILE A 10 2.67 1.58 -9.21
C ILE A 10 2.57 0.11 -8.81
N ALA A 11 1.51 -0.59 -9.25
CA ALA A 11 1.32 -2.01 -8.97
C ALA A 11 2.52 -2.85 -9.45
N LYS A 12 3.01 -2.56 -10.65
CA LYS A 12 4.17 -3.23 -11.23
C LYS A 12 5.45 -2.94 -10.42
N ASP A 13 5.72 -1.68 -10.10
CA ASP A 13 6.89 -1.27 -9.31
C ASP A 13 6.89 -1.94 -7.91
N LEU A 14 5.74 -1.94 -7.23
CA LEU A 14 5.57 -2.61 -5.95
C LEU A 14 5.85 -4.12 -6.05
N LYS A 15 5.32 -4.77 -7.10
CA LYS A 15 5.54 -6.21 -7.32
C LYS A 15 7.02 -6.53 -7.56
N GLU A 16 7.70 -5.73 -8.37
CA GLU A 16 9.14 -5.91 -8.63
C GLU A 16 9.99 -5.69 -7.38
N ARG A 17 9.62 -4.74 -6.50
CA ARG A 17 10.34 -4.53 -5.22
C ARG A 17 10.15 -5.69 -4.26
N LEU A 18 8.93 -6.19 -4.12
CA LEU A 18 8.60 -7.32 -3.25
C LEU A 18 9.28 -8.62 -3.73
N ASP A 19 9.32 -8.87 -5.04
CA ASP A 19 9.97 -10.06 -5.62
C ASP A 19 11.49 -10.08 -5.41
N LYS A 20 12.12 -8.91 -5.43
CA LYS A 20 13.57 -8.75 -5.16
C LYS A 20 13.96 -8.96 -3.70
N GLY A 21 13.02 -9.29 -2.81
CA GLY A 21 13.27 -9.44 -1.38
C GLY A 21 13.62 -8.11 -0.71
N GLY A 22 13.13 -6.99 -1.27
CA GLY A 22 13.35 -5.65 -0.74
C GLY A 22 12.70 -5.42 0.61
N GLU A 23 13.14 -4.37 1.28
CA GLU A 23 12.55 -3.89 2.53
C GLU A 23 11.05 -3.60 2.36
N HIS A 24 10.26 -3.94 3.37
CA HIS A 24 8.83 -3.66 3.35
C HIS A 24 8.60 -2.14 3.35
N LEU A 25 7.81 -1.66 2.39
CA LEU A 25 7.46 -0.24 2.30
C LEU A 25 6.43 0.13 3.38
N GLN A 26 6.58 1.32 3.96
CA GLN A 26 5.54 1.87 4.82
C GLN A 26 4.32 2.25 3.98
N VAL A 27 3.14 2.17 4.57
CA VAL A 27 1.89 2.62 3.95
C VAL A 27 1.37 3.78 4.76
N MET A 28 1.34 4.95 4.12
CA MET A 28 0.91 6.21 4.70
C MET A 28 -0.41 6.63 4.09
N ASP A 29 -1.28 7.24 4.89
CA ASP A 29 -2.53 7.80 4.39
C ASP A 29 -2.29 9.15 3.68
N LYS A 30 -3.35 9.73 3.09
CA LYS A 30 -3.28 11.05 2.44
C LYS A 30 -2.82 12.19 3.36
N ASN A 31 -2.98 12.06 4.68
CA ASN A 31 -2.51 13.01 5.69
C ASN A 31 -1.06 12.74 6.13
N GLY A 32 -0.45 11.65 5.65
CA GLY A 32 0.88 11.21 6.05
C GLY A 32 0.91 10.42 7.36
N GLU A 33 -0.23 9.95 7.88
CA GLU A 33 -0.29 9.08 9.04
C GLU A 33 0.03 7.64 8.65
N HIS A 34 0.76 6.94 9.52
CA HIS A 34 1.12 5.54 9.30
C HIS A 34 -0.10 4.64 9.42
N VAL A 35 -0.43 3.95 8.33
CA VAL A 35 -1.54 2.99 8.23
C VAL A 35 -1.04 1.57 8.51
N GLY A 36 0.13 1.24 7.98
CA GLY A 36 0.69 -0.09 8.12
C GLY A 36 1.96 -0.29 7.29
N THR A 37 2.36 -1.54 7.13
CA THR A 37 3.56 -1.91 6.37
C THR A 37 3.17 -2.92 5.30
N LEU A 38 3.62 -2.72 4.07
CA LEU A 38 3.32 -3.57 2.92
C LEU A 38 3.99 -4.95 3.08
N ASP A 39 3.18 -6.01 3.14
CA ASP A 39 3.62 -7.41 3.21
C ASP A 39 3.69 -8.04 1.82
N HIS A 40 2.63 -7.89 1.04
CA HIS A 40 2.51 -8.52 -0.27
C HIS A 40 1.50 -7.82 -1.18
N LEU A 41 1.54 -8.11 -2.47
CA LEU A 41 0.47 -7.78 -3.41
C LEU A 41 -0.38 -9.01 -3.72
N ASP A 42 -1.68 -8.94 -3.43
CA ASP A 42 -2.67 -9.97 -3.71
C ASP A 42 -3.59 -9.48 -4.84
N GLY A 43 -3.21 -9.79 -6.08
CA GLY A 43 -3.88 -9.27 -7.28
C GLY A 43 -3.88 -7.74 -7.30
N ASP A 44 -5.08 -7.15 -7.23
CA ASP A 44 -5.28 -5.70 -7.21
C ASP A 44 -5.32 -5.10 -5.79
N LYS A 45 -4.84 -5.82 -4.78
CA LYS A 45 -4.84 -5.39 -3.38
C LYS A 45 -3.45 -5.46 -2.76
N ILE A 46 -3.17 -4.49 -1.91
CA ILE A 46 -2.04 -4.45 -1.01
C ILE A 46 -2.42 -5.17 0.28
N LYS A 47 -1.64 -6.18 0.64
CA LYS A 47 -1.71 -6.86 1.94
C LYS A 47 -0.78 -6.15 2.92
N LEU A 48 -1.32 -5.75 4.07
CA LEU A 48 -0.55 -5.19 5.16
C LEU A 48 -0.07 -6.30 6.11
N THR A 49 1.09 -6.07 6.73
CA THR A 49 1.63 -6.98 7.74
C THR A 49 0.76 -6.94 9.00
N LYS A 50 0.51 -8.12 9.58
CA LYS A 50 -0.25 -8.24 10.83
C LYS A 50 0.49 -7.62 12.02
N SER A 51 1.82 -7.65 11.98
CA SER A 51 2.69 -7.23 13.09
C SER A 51 2.61 -5.72 13.34
N ASP A 52 2.27 -4.96 12.31
CA ASP A 52 2.16 -3.51 12.33
C ASP A 52 0.71 -3.03 12.44
N SER A 53 -0.24 -3.97 12.43
CA SER A 53 -1.67 -3.67 12.58
C SER A 53 -2.07 -3.69 14.05
N SER A 54 -2.72 -2.62 14.51
CA SER A 54 -3.13 -2.48 15.92
C SER A 54 -4.16 -3.52 16.38
N ASP A 55 -4.92 -4.10 15.45
CA ASP A 55 -5.91 -5.16 15.71
C ASP A 55 -5.34 -6.59 15.52
N GLY A 56 -4.06 -6.72 15.14
CA GLY A 56 -3.39 -8.00 14.93
C GLY A 56 -3.88 -8.80 13.72
N LYS A 57 -4.64 -8.19 12.81
CA LYS A 57 -5.16 -8.79 11.58
C LYS A 57 -4.39 -8.34 10.35
N HIS A 58 -4.47 -9.13 9.28
CA HIS A 58 -4.04 -8.67 7.95
C HIS A 58 -5.12 -7.78 7.34
N HIS A 59 -4.77 -6.55 7.05
CA HIS A 59 -5.62 -5.64 6.29
C HIS A 59 -5.28 -5.70 4.81
N TYR A 60 -6.30 -5.57 3.96
CA TYR A 60 -6.15 -5.59 2.51
C TYR A 60 -6.73 -4.31 1.93
N LEU A 61 -5.90 -3.53 1.26
CA LEU A 61 -6.26 -2.25 0.67
C LEU A 61 -6.28 -2.37 -0.85
N PRO A 62 -7.35 -1.99 -1.56
CA PRO A 62 -7.32 -1.93 -3.02
C PRO A 62 -6.27 -0.95 -3.53
N LEU A 63 -5.58 -1.31 -4.62
CA LEU A 63 -4.60 -0.45 -5.29
C LEU A 63 -5.21 0.86 -5.80
N THR A 64 -6.53 0.92 -5.99
CA THR A 64 -7.24 2.16 -6.33
C THR A 64 -7.19 3.21 -5.21
N GLN A 65 -6.89 2.80 -3.98
CA GLN A 65 -6.64 3.71 -2.87
C GLN A 65 -5.20 4.24 -2.86
N VAL A 66 -4.31 3.71 -3.69
CA VAL A 66 -2.93 4.20 -3.80
C VAL A 66 -2.89 5.39 -4.74
N GLU A 67 -2.33 6.49 -4.25
CA GLU A 67 -2.14 7.71 -5.02
C GLU A 67 -0.73 7.78 -5.62
N SER A 68 0.28 7.42 -4.83
CA SER A 68 1.69 7.54 -5.19
C SER A 68 2.55 6.58 -4.37
N MET A 69 3.79 6.36 -4.80
CA MET A 69 4.80 5.66 -4.03
C MET A 69 6.17 6.29 -4.25
N ASP A 70 7.01 6.14 -3.24
CA ASP A 70 8.42 6.51 -3.25
C ASP A 70 9.26 5.31 -2.80
N ASP A 71 10.57 5.52 -2.60
CA ASP A 71 11.49 4.45 -2.21
C ASP A 71 11.27 3.90 -0.80
N VAL A 72 10.56 4.65 0.04
CA VAL A 72 10.36 4.34 1.47
C VAL A 72 8.90 3.98 1.77
N ALA A 73 7.94 4.63 1.11
CA ALA A 73 6.53 4.53 1.46
C ALA A 73 5.59 4.58 0.26
N VAL A 74 4.40 4.02 0.46
CA VAL A 74 3.22 4.10 -0.41
C VAL A 74 2.24 5.08 0.21
N TYR A 75 1.74 6.02 -0.58
CA TYR A 75 0.80 7.05 -0.15
C TYR A 75 -0.59 6.73 -0.67
N LEU A 76 -1.56 6.70 0.23
CA LEU A 76 -2.97 6.49 -0.10
C LEU A 76 -3.67 7.82 -0.39
N ASN A 77 -4.76 7.78 -1.16
CA ASN A 77 -5.70 8.89 -1.37
C ASN A 77 -6.83 8.94 -0.33
N VAL A 78 -6.84 8.00 0.62
CA VAL A 78 -7.83 7.90 1.71
C VAL A 78 -7.15 8.10 3.06
N THR A 79 -7.95 8.35 4.11
CA THR A 79 -7.43 8.39 5.48
C THR A 79 -7.19 6.99 6.04
N ARG A 80 -6.40 6.90 7.11
CA ARG A 80 -6.22 5.64 7.86
C ARG A 80 -7.56 5.03 8.27
N GLU A 81 -8.48 5.85 8.77
CA GLU A 81 -9.81 5.39 9.18
C GLU A 81 -10.61 4.81 8.01
N GLU A 82 -10.57 5.47 6.84
CA GLU A 82 -11.24 4.96 5.64
C GLU A 82 -10.58 3.67 5.10
N ALA A 83 -9.26 3.55 5.22
CA ALA A 83 -8.51 2.36 4.82
C ALA A 83 -8.75 1.16 5.77
N MET A 84 -8.96 1.41 7.07
CA MET A 84 -9.08 0.37 8.11
C MET A 84 -10.53 0.04 8.50
N LYS A 85 -11.52 0.53 7.76
CA LYS A 85 -12.94 0.24 7.96
C LYS A 85 -13.33 -1.21 7.71
#